data_AF-A0A1V6HB61-F1
#
_entry.id   AF-A0A1V6HB61-F1
#
_cell.length_a   1.000
_cell.length_b   1.000
_cell.length_c   1.000
_cell.angle_alpha   90.00
_cell.angle_beta   90.00
_cell.angle_gamma   90.00
#
_symmetry.space_group_name_H-M   'P 1'
#
loop_
_entity.id
_entity.type
_entity.pdbx_description
1 polymer ?
#
loop_
_entity_poly.entity_id
_entity_poly.type
_entity_poly.pdbx_seq_one_letter_code
_entity_poly.pdbx_strand_id
1 'polypeptide(L)' 'MGENSILEDVIIDKNARIGSNVIITSKSGHPDYKGDSYYIRDGIVVIPRDAVIPDGTII' A
#
# COMPACT_ATOMS: atom_id res chain seq x y z
N MET A 1 -9.20 4.70 -5.66
CA MET A 1 -7.79 4.78 -6.08
C MET A 1 -7.69 5.98 -6.99
N GLY A 2 -6.69 6.83 -6.81
CA GLY A 2 -6.45 7.98 -7.66
C GLY A 2 -5.73 7.61 -8.95
N GLU A 3 -5.70 8.55 -9.90
CA GLU A 3 -5.14 8.36 -11.23
C GLU A 3 -3.61 8.20 -11.18
N ASN A 4 -3.04 7.56 -12.21
CA ASN A 4 -1.59 7.32 -12.36
C ASN A 4 -0.92 6.57 -11.19
N SER A 5 -1.68 5.76 -10.45
CA SER A 5 -1.12 4.94 -9.36
C SER A 5 -0.66 3.58 -9.87
N ILE A 6 0.47 3.10 -9.38
CA ILE A 6 1.07 1.81 -9.70
C ILE A 6 1.04 0.95 -8.43
N LEU A 7 0.42 -0.21 -8.53
CA LEU A 7 0.21 -1.13 -7.41
C LEU A 7 0.65 -2.53 -7.84
N GLU A 8 1.68 -3.07 -7.21
CA GLU A 8 2.25 -4.39 -7.49
C GLU A 8 2.34 -5.20 -6.19
N ASP A 9 1.81 -6.43 -6.21
CA ASP A 9 1.77 -7.36 -5.07
C ASP A 9 1.30 -6.70 -3.77
N VAL A 10 0.13 -6.06 -3.83
CA VAL A 10 -0.51 -5.39 -2.70
C VAL A 10 -1.90 -5.97 -2.43
N ILE A 11 -2.21 -6.18 -1.15
CA ILE A 11 -3.55 -6.49 -0.66
C ILE A 11 -4.17 -5.20 -0.15
N ILE A 12 -5.32 -4.84 -0.70
CA ILE A 12 -6.05 -3.63 -0.30
C ILE A 12 -7.37 -4.08 0.33
N ASP A 13 -7.53 -3.78 1.62
CA ASP A 13 -8.74 -4.10 2.36
C ASP A 13 -9.86 -3.08 2.05
N LYS A 14 -11.07 -3.41 2.48
CA LYS A 14 -12.29 -2.68 2.17
C LYS A 14 -12.17 -1.20 2.57
N ASN A 15 -12.73 -0.31 1.75
CA ASN A 15 -12.78 1.14 1.96
C ASN A 15 -11.43 1.87 2.04
N ALA A 16 -10.30 1.20 1.79
CA ALA A 16 -9.03 1.89 1.70
C ALA A 16 -9.05 2.94 0.58
N ARG A 17 -8.53 4.13 0.88
CA ARG A 17 -8.47 5.27 -0.03
C ARG A 17 -7.04 5.47 -0.48
N ILE A 18 -6.76 5.09 -1.73
CA ILE A 18 -5.48 5.37 -2.38
C ILE A 18 -5.61 6.66 -3.16
N GLY A 19 -4.72 7.62 -2.89
CA GLY A 19 -4.56 8.88 -3.62
C GLY A 19 -4.08 8.69 -5.06
N SER A 20 -3.81 9.80 -5.75
CA SER A 20 -3.25 9.83 -7.12
C SER A 20 -1.72 9.82 -7.11
N ASN A 21 -1.11 9.30 -8.17
CA ASN A 21 0.34 9.15 -8.32
C ASN A 21 0.99 8.35 -7.18
N VAL A 22 0.27 7.38 -6.63
CA VAL A 22 0.78 6.50 -5.57
C VAL A 22 1.54 5.33 -6.19
N ILE A 23 2.69 4.99 -5.64
CA ILE A 23 3.47 3.81 -6.06
C ILE A 23 3.57 2.87 -4.86
N ILE A 24 3.03 1.66 -4.99
CA ILE A 24 3.16 0.58 -4.00
C ILE A 24 3.75 -0.61 -4.73
N THR A 25 4.91 -1.05 -4.29
CA THR A 25 5.62 -2.18 -4.89
C THR A 25 5.86 -3.29 -3.88
N SER A 26 5.91 -4.53 -4.35
CA SER A 26 6.27 -5.67 -3.50
C SER A 26 7.62 -5.42 -2.84
N LYS A 27 7.70 -5.80 -1.57
CA LYS A 27 8.94 -5.73 -0.81
C LYS A 27 9.50 -7.12 -0.62
N SER A 28 9.46 -7.94 -1.68
CA SER A 28 10.04 -9.28 -1.68
C SER A 28 11.48 -9.24 -1.12
N GLY A 29 11.72 -9.96 -0.03
CA GLY A 29 13.01 -9.97 0.67
C GLY A 29 13.20 -8.92 1.78
N HIS A 30 12.22 -8.04 2.02
CA HIS A 30 12.21 -7.20 3.22
C HIS A 30 11.59 -7.95 4.41
N PRO A 31 12.03 -7.64 5.65
CA PRO A 31 11.39 -8.15 6.85
C PRO A 31 9.96 -7.63 6.96
N ASP A 32 9.12 -8.39 7.66
CA ASP A 32 7.77 -7.96 8.02
C ASP A 32 7.82 -6.58 8.69
N TYR A 33 6.91 -5.71 8.26
CA TYR A 33 6.82 -4.34 8.75
C TYR A 33 5.40 -4.08 9.21
N LYS A 34 5.23 -3.38 10.33
CA LYS A 34 3.92 -2.98 10.83
C LYS A 34 3.91 -1.48 11.09
N GLY A 35 3.26 -0.75 10.19
CA GLY A 35 2.98 0.67 10.34
C GLY A 35 1.51 0.94 10.59
N ASP A 36 1.18 2.22 10.79
CA ASP A 36 -0.20 2.66 11.06
C ASP A 36 -1.08 2.67 9.80
N SER A 37 -0.49 2.89 8.62
CA SER A 37 -1.21 3.02 7.35
C SER A 37 -1.02 1.84 6.39
N TYR A 38 -0.01 0.99 6.63
CA TYR A 38 0.24 -0.24 5.90
C TYR A 38 1.11 -1.19 6.72
N TYR A 39 1.08 -2.47 6.38
CA TYR A 39 2.02 -3.46 6.90
C TYR A 39 2.53 -4.36 5.77
N ILE A 40 3.74 -4.89 5.90
CA ILE A 40 4.34 -5.85 4.98
C ILE A 40 4.27 -7.21 5.66
N ARG A 41 3.76 -8.20 4.94
CA ARG A 41 3.70 -9.59 5.38
C ARG A 41 4.12 -10.51 4.25
N ASP A 42 5.14 -11.33 4.48
CA ASP A 42 5.67 -12.25 3.46
C ASP A 42 6.08 -11.54 2.16
N GLY A 43 6.55 -10.29 2.26
CA GLY A 43 6.93 -9.45 1.11
C GLY A 43 5.76 -8.77 0.38
N ILE A 44 4.52 -9.03 0.79
CA ILE A 44 3.29 -8.44 0.24
C ILE A 44 2.91 -7.22 1.08
N VAL A 45 2.65 -6.08 0.42
CA VAL A 45 2.16 -4.88 1.11
C VAL A 45 0.66 -5.05 1.39
N VAL A 46 0.22 -4.71 2.59
CA VAL A 46 -1.19 -4.77 2.97
C VAL A 46 -1.66 -3.42 3.49
N ILE A 47 -2.70 -2.89 2.85
CA ILE A 47 -3.36 -1.65 3.23
C ILE A 47 -4.63 -1.99 4.02
N PRO A 48 -4.70 -1.66 5.32
CA PRO A 48 -5.82 -2.03 6.18
C PRO A 48 -7.11 -1.27 5.82
N ARG A 49 -8.23 -1.79 6.34
CA ARG A 49 -9.56 -1.19 6.15
C ARG A 49 -9.57 0.29 6.57
N ASP A 50 -10.27 1.10 5.78
CA ASP A 50 -10.46 2.55 5.99
C ASP A 50 -9.14 3.35 6.02
N ALA A 51 -7.99 2.74 5.69
CA ALA A 51 -6.72 3.44 5.60
C ALA A 51 -6.72 4.44 4.45
N VAL A 52 -5.97 5.53 4.64
CA VAL A 52 -5.82 6.58 3.63
C VAL A 52 -4.35 6.70 3.27
N ILE A 53 -4.05 6.47 1.99
CA ILE A 53 -2.73 6.67 1.39
C ILE A 53 -2.77 7.99 0.61
N PRO A 54 -2.04 9.02 1.05
CA PRO A 54 -2.03 10.33 0.39
C PRO A 54 -1.49 10.29 -1.04
N ASP A 55 -1.81 11.31 -1.82
CA ASP A 55 -1.27 11.50 -3.17
C ASP A 55 0.27 11.54 -3.17
N GLY A 56 0.89 10.94 -4.18
CA GLY A 56 2.36 10.92 -4.33
C GLY A 56 3.09 10.01 -3.33
N THR A 57 2.37 9.22 -2.53
CA THR A 57 3.01 8.28 -1.58
C THR A 57 3.74 7.17 -2.33
N ILE A 58 4.97 6.85 -1.87
CA ILE A 58 5.79 5.76 -2.38
C ILE A 58 6.03 4.77 -1.24
N ILE A 59 5.53 3.54 -1.40
CA ILE A 59 5.67 2.43 -0.45
C ILE A 59 6.56 1.37 -1.06
#